data_AF-X0TU57-F1
#
_entry.id   AF-X0TU57-F1
#
_cell.length_a   1.000
_cell.length_b   1.000
_cell.length_c   1.000
_cell.angle_alpha   90.00
_cell.angle_beta   90.00
_cell.angle_gamma   90.00
#
_symmetry.space_group_name_H-M   'P 1'
#
loop_
_entity.id
_entity.type
_entity.pdbx_description
1 polymer ?
#
loop_
_entity_poly.entity_id
_entity_poly.type
_entity_poly.pdbx_seq_one_letter_code
_entity_poly.pdbx_strand_id
1 'polypeptide(L)' 'MVEKEILANPAPLGLMGFGMTTVLLNLHNASFFVLGTMILAMGIFYGGIAQVIAGILEYRKGNTFGVTA' A
#
# COMPACT_ATOMS: atom_id res chain seq x y z
N MET A 1 -3.56 32.28 -11.73
CA MET A 1 -3.15 31.49 -10.55
C MET A 1 -3.58 30.06 -10.84
N VAL A 2 -2.65 29.11 -10.89
CA VAL A 2 -2.98 27.70 -11.15
C VAL A 2 -3.80 27.20 -9.97
N GLU A 3 -5.04 26.82 -10.23
CA GLU A 3 -5.95 26.23 -9.26
C GLU A 3 -5.31 24.92 -8.75
N LYS A 4 -4.92 24.90 -7.47
CA LYS A 4 -4.35 23.70 -6.84
C LYS A 4 -5.48 22.70 -6.70
N GLU A 5 -5.62 21.76 -7.65
CA GLU A 5 -6.55 20.64 -7.47
C GLU A 5 -6.27 20.00 -6.11
N ILE A 6 -7.25 20.06 -5.20
CA ILE A 6 -7.14 19.49 -3.85
C ILE A 6 -7.39 17.98 -3.97
N LEU A 7 -6.45 17.27 -4.58
CA LEU A 7 -6.47 15.81 -4.63
C LEU A 7 -6.14 15.24 -3.25
N ALA A 8 -6.82 14.17 -2.86
CA ALA A 8 -6.53 13.43 -1.63
C ALA A 8 -5.07 12.93 -1.61
N ASN A 9 -4.55 12.62 -0.42
CA ASN A 9 -3.23 12.00 -0.31
C ASN A 9 -3.33 10.47 -0.33
N PRO A 10 -2.86 9.79 -1.39
CA PRO A 10 -2.91 8.34 -1.46
C PRO A 10 -1.74 7.67 -0.73
N ALA A 11 -0.64 8.37 -0.41
CA ALA A 11 0.50 7.80 0.32
C ALA A 11 0.13 7.01 1.59
N PRO A 12 -0.77 7.48 2.49
CA PRO A 12 -1.18 6.71 3.67
C PRO A 12 -1.85 5.37 3.32
N LEU A 13 -2.59 5.29 2.21
CA LEU A 13 -3.19 4.03 1.75
C LEU A 13 -2.11 3.01 1.37
N GLY A 14 -1.14 3.43 0.57
CA GLY A 14 -0.01 2.57 0.17
C GLY A 14 0.82 2.12 1.37
N LEU A 15 1.13 3.05 2.29
CA LEU A 15 1.92 2.75 3.50
C LEU A 15 1.20 1.78 4.44
N MET A 16 -0.11 1.91 4.62
CA MET A 16 -0.88 0.98 5.44
C MET A 16 -1.00 -0.40 4.78
N GLY A 17 -1.20 -0.44 3.45
CA GLY A 17 -1.19 -1.67 2.66
C GLY A 17 0.10 -2.46 2.83
N PHE A 18 1.23 -1.77 2.61
CA PHE A 18 2.57 -2.33 2.78
C PHE A 18 2.83 -2.76 4.23
N GLY A 19 2.67 -1.84 5.18
CA GLY A 19 3.05 -2.04 6.57
C GLY A 19 2.26 -3.17 7.23
N MET A 20 0.94 -3.20 7.07
CA MET A 20 0.10 -4.23 7.68
C MET A 20 0.38 -5.62 7.10
N THR A 21 0.50 -5.73 5.78
CA THR A 21 0.83 -6.99 5.11
C THR A 21 2.21 -7.50 5.53
N THR A 22 3.19 -6.59 5.63
CA THR A 22 4.56 -6.91 6.05
C THR A 22 4.61 -7.42 7.49
N VAL A 23 3.89 -6.78 8.40
CA VAL A 23 3.80 -7.24 9.80
C VAL A 23 3.20 -8.64 9.87
N LEU A 24 2.08 -8.88 9.17
CA LEU A 24 1.43 -10.19 9.20
C LEU A 24 2.31 -11.29 8.61
N LEU A 25 3.00 -11.02 7.50
CA LEU A 25 3.92 -11.98 6.90
C LEU A 25 5.12 -12.27 7.83
N ASN A 26 5.66 -11.25 8.50
CA ASN A 26 6.80 -11.43 9.39
C ASN A 26 6.44 -12.11 10.70
N LEU A 27 5.22 -11.93 11.21
CA LEU A 27 4.74 -12.71 12.35
C LEU A 27 4.61 -14.21 11.99
N HIS A 28 4.20 -14.52 10.75
CA HIS A 28 4.29 -15.90 10.24
C HIS A 28 5.74 -16.38 10.14
N ASN A 29 6.66 -15.58 9.55
CA ASN A 29 8.08 -15.94 9.44
C ASN A 29 8.74 -16.15 10.82
N ALA A 30 8.33 -15.40 11.84
CA ALA A 30 8.76 -15.55 13.22
C ALA A 30 8.04 -16.69 13.97
N SER A 31 7.29 -17.54 13.25
CA SER A 31 6.62 -18.73 13.76
C SER A 31 5.54 -18.47 14.83
N PHE A 32 4.97 -17.25 14.89
CA PHE A 32 3.85 -16.95 15.79
C PHE A 32 2.53 -17.55 15.31
N PHE A 33 2.36 -17.73 14.00
CA PHE A 33 1.20 -18.40 13.40
C PHE A 33 1.52 -19.02 12.04
N VAL A 34 0.66 -19.93 11.57
CA VAL A 34 0.80 -20.61 10.28
C VAL A 34 0.38 -19.69 9.13
N LEU A 35 0.98 -19.87 7.95
CA LEU A 35 0.56 -19.18 6.73
C LEU A 35 -0.89 -19.52 6.42
N GLY A 36 -1.76 -18.52 6.46
CA GLY A 36 -3.19 -18.68 6.21
C GLY A 36 -3.66 -17.88 5.00
N THR A 37 -4.88 -18.18 4.56
CA THR A 37 -5.59 -17.44 3.49
C THR A 37 -5.71 -15.94 3.80
N MET A 38 -5.72 -15.56 5.08
CA MET A 38 -5.70 -14.16 5.52
C MET A 38 -4.47 -13.40 5.01
N ILE A 39 -3.27 -13.95 5.15
CA ILE A 39 -2.02 -13.28 4.74
C ILE A 39 -1.99 -13.15 3.22
N LEU A 40 -2.42 -14.20 2.50
CA LEU A 40 -2.54 -14.18 1.05
C LEU A 40 -3.56 -13.12 0.59
N ALA A 41 -4.73 -13.05 1.22
CA ALA A 41 -5.74 -12.05 0.89
C ALA A 41 -5.24 -10.62 1.16
N MET A 42 -4.58 -10.39 2.30
CA MET A 42 -3.96 -9.10 2.62
C MET A 42 -2.88 -8.72 1.62
N GLY A 43 -2.04 -9.68 1.20
CA GLY A 43 -1.01 -9.46 0.19
C GLY A 43 -1.57 -9.13 -1.19
N ILE A 44 -2.64 -9.80 -1.63
CA ILE A 44 -3.24 -9.55 -2.94
C ILE A 44 -3.99 -8.21 -2.95
N PHE A 45 -4.89 -8.00 -1.99
CA PHE A 45 -5.83 -6.88 -2.06
C PHE A 45 -5.28 -5.60 -1.42
N TYR A 46 -4.58 -5.70 -0.29
CA TYR A 46 -4.18 -4.53 0.50
C TYR A 46 -2.72 -4.12 0.24
N GLY A 47 -1.77 -5.01 0.47
CA GLY A 47 -0.36 -4.79 0.10
C GLY A 47 -0.08 -4.84 -1.40
N GLY A 48 -1.02 -5.35 -2.20
CA GLY A 48 -0.90 -5.47 -3.65
C GLY A 48 -1.73 -4.42 -4.37
N ILE A 49 -2.99 -4.74 -4.66
CA ILE A 49 -3.88 -3.91 -5.51
C ILE A 49 -4.06 -2.50 -4.94
N ALA A 50 -4.39 -2.35 -3.65
CA ALA A 50 -4.59 -1.03 -3.05
C ALA A 50 -3.32 -0.17 -3.08
N GLN A 51 -2.15 -0.79 -2.91
CA GLN A 51 -0.86 -0.11 -3.00
C GLN A 51 -0.52 0.31 -4.44
N VAL A 52 -0.80 -0.55 -5.44
CA VAL A 52 -0.68 -0.19 -6.87
C VAL A 52 -1.59 0.99 -7.22
N ILE A 53 -2.83 0.99 -6.74
CA ILE A 53 -3.76 2.11 -6.94
C ILE A 53 -3.21 3.37 -6.28
N ALA A 54 -2.66 3.29 -5.07
CA ALA A 54 -2.06 4.43 -4.39
C ALA A 54 -0.90 5.04 -5.20
N GLY A 55 -0.02 4.20 -5.76
CA GLY A 55 1.07 4.64 -6.64
C GLY A 55 0.57 5.31 -7.92
N ILE A 56 -0.46 4.76 -8.57
CA ILE A 56 -1.08 5.38 -9.76
C ILE A 56 -1.66 6.76 -9.42
N LEU A 57 -2.26 6.92 -8.23
CA LEU A 57 -2.83 8.20 -7.79
C LEU A 57 -1.74 9.25 -7.49
N GLU A 58 -0.54 8.86 -7.06
CA GLU A 58 0.60 9.78 -6.87
C GLU A 58 1.09 10.38 -8.20
N TYR A 59 0.87 9.71 -9.34
CA TYR A 59 1.23 10.26 -10.66
C TYR A 59 0.43 11.53 -10.96
N ARG A 60 -0.86 11.53 -10.64
CA ARG A 60 -1.73 12.73 -10.77
C ARG A 60 -1.30 13.88 -9.86
N LYS A 61 -0.54 13.59 -8.80
CA LYS A 61 0.00 14.59 -7.87
C LYS A 61 1.42 15.04 -8.23
N GLY A 62 2.02 14.47 -9.27
CA GLY A 62 3.40 14.77 -9.66
C GLY A 62 4.45 14.22 -8.69
N ASN A 63 4.10 13.22 -7.86
CA ASN A 63 5.00 12.64 -6.88
C ASN A 63 5.68 11.38 -7.43
N THR A 64 6.79 11.55 -8.15
CA THR A 64 7.55 10.45 -8.76
C THR A 64 8.00 9.40 -7.73
N PHE A 65 8.35 9.82 -6.51
CA PHE A 65 8.75 8.89 -5.46
C PHE A 65 7.60 7.94 -5.11
N GLY A 66 6.41 8.49 -4.84
CA GLY A 66 5.23 7.69 -4.50
C GLY A 66 4.70 6.81 -5.63
N VAL A 67 4.92 7.20 -6.89
CA VAL A 67 4.60 6.35 -8.06
C VAL A 67 5.53 5.14 -8.17
N THR A 68 6.78 5.28 -7.73
CA THR A 68 7.84 4.28 -7.96
C THR A 68 7.98 3.29 -6.79
N ALA A 69 7.67 3.73 -5.57
CA ALA A 69 7.79 2.93 -4.34
C ALA A 69 6.68 1.87 -4.21
#